data_AF-A0A349GW10-F1
#
_entry.id   AF-A0A349GW10-F1
#
_cell.length_a   1.000
_cell.length_b   1.000
_cell.length_c   1.000
_cell.angle_alpha   90.00
_cell.angle_beta   90.00
_cell.angle_gamma   90.00
#
_symmetry.space_group_name_H-M   'P 1'
#
loop_
_entity.id
_entity.type
_entity.pdbx_description
1 polymer ?
#
loop_
_entity_poly.entity_id
_entity_poly.type
_entity_poly.pdbx_seq_one_letter_code
_entity_poly.pdbx_strand_id
1 'polypeptide(L)'
;MKQWAWLLGLAVVIVVVVLSWDRDASVQDPPVDPRVAEEQARQQRIEQQKSIGLDLIQRGLPEAAFAHYLAQVDVLGDPVVGQGIIAVLNLARTNDVLIGQFVASAYEQGDRLPVTRNRVASWTLTRATDAADAGGFIKATRTAIERGTPADGLYAAFSKGFYGFIEKTGDGDRAAIMDLLGTLRKAPDLADSLRGAYAAAALDGAFIMNDFKTVKAIVDAGVPGYDEAWHAELSEKAMAHLALQEGRPEEAIALFQKHIERVAAWKEPVINPMTGRPVPTEAVLGFNEKRIGDIWGGVPGREAEAAAAYRRARQHYQQALASLDPASPDYAEAARELEAVPAVVQ
;
A
#
# COMPACT_ATOMS: atom_id res chain seq x y z
N MET A 1 -41.21 50.70 18.32
CA MET A 1 -40.11 50.93 17.37
C MET A 1 -39.99 49.66 16.55
N LYS A 2 -40.68 49.59 15.41
CA LYS A 2 -40.18 49.92 14.05
C LYS A 2 -38.92 49.09 13.72
N GLN A 3 -38.99 48.03 12.94
CA GLN A 3 -39.40 47.85 11.53
C GLN A 3 -38.24 47.98 10.51
N TRP A 4 -38.01 46.89 9.74
CA TRP A 4 -37.67 46.80 8.30
C TRP A 4 -36.24 47.20 7.89
N ALA A 5 -35.53 46.58 6.94
CA ALA A 5 -35.87 45.96 5.64
C ALA A 5 -34.83 44.84 5.32
N TRP A 6 -35.03 43.70 4.64
CA TRP A 6 -35.72 43.33 3.38
C TRP A 6 -35.31 44.12 2.12
N LEU A 7 -34.53 43.48 1.25
CA LEU A 7 -34.69 43.45 -0.22
C LEU A 7 -34.18 42.07 -0.67
N LEU A 8 -35.03 41.09 -1.05
CA LEU A 8 -35.91 40.95 -2.24
C LEU A 8 -35.27 39.92 -3.20
N GLY A 9 -35.98 38.96 -3.80
CA GLY A 9 -37.44 38.72 -3.86
C GLY A 9 -37.72 37.23 -4.11
N LEU A 10 -38.79 36.66 -3.53
CA LEU A 10 -40.19 36.69 -4.02
C LEU A 10 -40.34 35.88 -5.34
N ALA A 11 -41.31 34.98 -5.56
CA ALA A 11 -42.54 34.67 -4.86
C ALA A 11 -43.24 33.44 -5.51
N VAL A 12 -44.05 32.75 -4.70
CA VAL A 12 -45.46 32.36 -4.96
C VAL A 12 -45.79 31.24 -5.98
N VAL A 13 -46.33 30.17 -5.37
CA VAL A 13 -47.34 29.19 -5.80
C VAL A 13 -48.23 29.61 -6.97
N ILE A 14 -48.25 28.77 -8.01
CA ILE A 14 -49.38 28.64 -8.93
C ILE A 14 -49.65 27.14 -9.16
N VAL A 15 -50.76 26.66 -8.60
CA VAL A 15 -51.51 25.53 -9.16
C VAL A 15 -52.28 26.09 -10.35
N VAL A 16 -51.92 25.67 -11.58
CA VAL A 16 -52.72 25.87 -12.78
C VAL A 16 -52.92 24.51 -13.43
N VAL A 17 -54.14 23.99 -13.27
CA VAL A 17 -54.83 23.22 -14.30
C VAL A 17 -55.42 24.26 -15.25
N VAL A 18 -54.80 24.48 -16.42
CA VAL A 18 -55.44 25.13 -17.58
C VAL A 18 -54.76 24.60 -18.86
N LEU A 19 -55.52 23.76 -19.56
CA LEU A 19 -55.66 23.66 -21.01
C LEU A 19 -54.47 23.20 -21.86
N SER A 20 -54.60 21.95 -22.32
CA SER A 20 -54.65 21.61 -23.75
C SER A 20 -54.24 22.74 -24.69
N TRP A 21 -52.96 22.76 -25.04
CA TRP A 21 -52.52 23.28 -26.32
C TRP A 21 -51.92 22.13 -27.09
N ASP A 22 -52.60 21.78 -28.18
CA ASP A 22 -52.06 21.06 -29.31
C ASP A 22 -50.68 21.62 -29.65
N ARG A 23 -49.65 20.91 -29.23
CA ARG A 23 -48.41 20.83 -29.98
C ARG A 23 -48.30 19.43 -30.53
N ASP A 24 -49.01 19.24 -31.63
CA ASP A 24 -48.55 18.48 -32.79
C ASP A 24 -47.23 19.10 -33.31
N ALA A 25 -46.21 19.03 -32.47
CA ALA A 25 -44.83 19.21 -32.86
C ALA A 25 -44.15 17.94 -32.38
N SER A 26 -43.95 17.03 -33.32
CA SER A 26 -42.93 16.00 -33.28
C SER A 26 -41.58 16.66 -33.00
N VAL A 27 -41.35 17.03 -31.74
CA VAL A 27 -40.01 17.31 -31.22
C VAL A 27 -39.34 15.95 -31.24
N GLN A 28 -38.69 15.65 -32.36
CA GLN A 28 -37.73 14.57 -32.41
C GLN A 28 -36.75 14.85 -31.28
N ASP A 29 -36.71 13.94 -30.30
CA ASP A 29 -35.68 13.96 -29.28
C ASP A 29 -34.34 14.17 -29.99
N PRO A 30 -33.51 15.13 -29.52
CA PRO A 30 -32.21 15.34 -30.13
C PRO A 30 -31.50 13.99 -30.18
N PRO A 31 -30.88 13.62 -31.33
CA PRO A 31 -30.25 12.32 -31.48
C PRO A 31 -29.32 12.09 -30.30
N VAL A 32 -29.61 11.05 -29.52
CA VAL A 32 -28.79 10.67 -28.36
C VAL A 32 -27.38 10.48 -28.86
N ASP A 33 -26.43 11.17 -28.23
CA ASP A 33 -25.00 11.01 -28.53
C ASP A 33 -24.70 9.50 -28.51
N PRO A 34 -24.20 8.92 -29.62
CA PRO A 34 -23.90 7.49 -29.70
C PRO A 34 -23.05 6.99 -28.54
N ARG A 35 -22.18 7.84 -27.98
CA ARG A 35 -21.34 7.51 -26.81
C ARG A 35 -22.16 7.36 -25.53
N VAL A 36 -23.20 8.17 -25.35
CA VAL A 36 -24.11 8.09 -24.21
C VAL A 36 -24.97 6.83 -24.30
N ALA A 37 -25.47 6.51 -25.49
CA ALA A 37 -26.22 5.28 -25.73
C ALA A 37 -25.36 4.02 -25.50
N GLU A 38 -24.10 4.04 -25.94
CA GLU A 38 -23.14 2.96 -25.72
C GLU A 38 -22.82 2.75 -24.24
N GLU A 39 -22.57 3.83 -23.48
CA GLU A 39 -22.33 3.74 -22.03
C GLU A 39 -23.58 3.27 -21.27
N GLN A 40 -24.77 3.72 -21.64
CA GLN A 40 -26.03 3.23 -21.03
C GLN A 40 -26.25 1.74 -21.30
N ALA A 41 -26.02 1.29 -22.54
CA ALA A 41 -26.09 -0.13 -22.88
C ALA A 41 -25.03 -0.94 -22.11
N ARG A 42 -23.84 -0.37 -21.89
CA ARG A 42 -22.79 -0.97 -21.06
C ARG A 42 -23.24 -1.13 -19.61
N GLN A 43 -23.82 -0.08 -19.00
CA GLN A 43 -24.32 -0.12 -17.62
C GLN A 43 -25.49 -1.10 -17.45
N GLN A 44 -26.41 -1.17 -18.41
CA GLN A 44 -27.50 -2.14 -18.38
C GLN A 44 -26.97 -3.59 -18.43
N ARG A 45 -25.95 -3.87 -19.26
CA ARG A 45 -25.29 -5.17 -19.28
C ARG A 45 -24.64 -5.49 -17.92
N ILE A 46 -24.00 -4.53 -17.27
CA ILE A 46 -23.42 -4.69 -15.92
C ILE A 46 -24.50 -5.06 -14.90
N GLU A 47 -25.61 -4.30 -14.85
CA GLU A 47 -26.69 -4.53 -13.88
C GLU A 47 -27.41 -5.87 -14.12
N GLN A 48 -27.61 -6.25 -15.37
CA GLN A 48 -28.16 -7.57 -15.71
C GLN A 48 -27.26 -8.70 -15.20
N GLN A 49 -25.94 -8.59 -15.40
CA GLN A 49 -24.98 -9.57 -14.92
C GLN A 49 -24.92 -9.65 -13.38
N LYS A 50 -25.05 -8.51 -12.68
CA LYS A 50 -25.19 -8.49 -11.22
C LYS A 50 -26.46 -9.21 -10.76
N SER A 51 -27.58 -8.95 -11.41
CA SER A 51 -28.86 -9.58 -11.10
C SER A 51 -28.83 -11.10 -11.28
N ILE A 52 -28.22 -11.59 -12.38
CA ILE A 52 -28.02 -13.02 -12.62
C ILE A 52 -27.12 -13.63 -11.53
N GLY A 53 -25.99 -12.98 -11.22
CA GLY A 53 -25.08 -13.44 -10.17
C GLY A 53 -25.75 -13.52 -8.78
N LEU A 54 -26.56 -12.52 -8.43
CA LEU A 54 -27.35 -12.48 -7.20
C LEU A 54 -28.36 -13.63 -7.10
N ASP A 55 -29.14 -13.85 -8.17
CA ASP A 55 -30.14 -14.91 -8.23
C ASP A 55 -29.49 -16.29 -8.07
N LEU A 56 -28.34 -16.50 -8.72
CA LEU A 56 -27.59 -17.75 -8.61
C LEU A 56 -27.06 -17.99 -7.19
N ILE A 57 -26.54 -16.95 -6.52
CA ILE A 57 -26.10 -17.04 -5.11
C ILE A 57 -27.28 -17.38 -4.19
N GLN A 58 -28.41 -16.70 -4.36
CA GLN A 58 -29.60 -16.89 -3.52
C GLN A 58 -30.19 -18.30 -3.65
N ARG A 59 -30.03 -18.93 -4.81
CA ARG A 59 -30.54 -20.29 -5.09
C ARG A 59 -29.60 -21.42 -4.67
N GLY A 60 -28.42 -21.11 -4.13
CA GLY A 60 -27.40 -22.10 -3.83
C GLY A 60 -26.79 -22.65 -5.12
N LEU A 61 -25.82 -21.91 -5.65
CA LEU A 61 -25.12 -22.14 -6.93
C LEU A 61 -24.91 -23.63 -7.29
N PRO A 62 -25.70 -24.20 -8.23
CA PRO A 62 -25.31 -25.43 -8.88
C PRO A 62 -24.11 -25.13 -9.78
N GLU A 63 -23.04 -25.93 -9.67
CA GLU A 63 -21.77 -25.78 -10.41
C GLU A 63 -21.98 -25.51 -11.92
N ALA A 64 -22.97 -26.16 -12.53
CA ALA A 64 -23.33 -26.00 -13.94
C ALA A 64 -23.90 -24.60 -14.28
N ALA A 65 -24.70 -24.00 -13.40
CA ALA A 65 -25.26 -22.66 -13.62
C ALA A 65 -24.19 -21.58 -13.48
N PHE A 66 -23.22 -21.81 -12.62
CA PHE A 66 -22.07 -20.95 -12.45
C PHE A 66 -21.08 -21.03 -13.63
N ALA A 67 -20.77 -22.24 -14.10
CA ALA A 67 -19.98 -22.44 -15.32
C ALA A 67 -20.64 -21.77 -16.53
N HIS A 68 -21.98 -21.81 -16.62
CA HIS A 68 -22.74 -21.10 -17.65
C HIS A 68 -22.65 -19.57 -17.51
N TYR A 69 -22.71 -19.03 -16.29
CA TYR A 69 -22.50 -17.60 -16.04
C TYR A 69 -21.13 -17.13 -16.50
N LEU A 70 -20.06 -17.84 -16.10
CA LEU A 70 -18.71 -17.49 -16.51
C LEU A 70 -18.51 -17.63 -18.04
N ALA A 71 -19.12 -18.64 -18.68
CA ALA A 71 -19.08 -18.79 -20.14
C ALA A 71 -19.81 -17.67 -20.88
N GLN A 72 -20.90 -17.11 -20.33
CA GLN A 72 -21.56 -15.92 -20.89
C GLN A 72 -20.73 -14.65 -20.72
N VAL A 73 -19.96 -14.58 -19.63
CA VAL A 73 -19.05 -13.49 -19.30
C VAL A 73 -17.82 -13.49 -20.24
N ASP A 74 -17.33 -14.66 -20.68
CA ASP A 74 -16.21 -14.82 -21.64
C ASP A 74 -16.50 -14.18 -23.02
N VAL A 75 -17.77 -14.13 -23.44
CA VAL A 75 -18.21 -13.61 -24.75
C VAL A 75 -18.11 -12.08 -24.85
N LEU A 76 -18.04 -11.36 -23.72
CA LEU A 76 -18.25 -9.91 -23.68
C LEU A 76 -16.99 -9.07 -23.73
N GLY A 77 -15.78 -9.65 -23.64
CA GLY A 77 -14.49 -8.99 -23.84
C GLY A 77 -14.42 -7.51 -23.40
N ASP A 78 -14.61 -7.19 -22.11
CA ASP A 78 -14.68 -5.80 -21.65
C ASP A 78 -14.54 -5.68 -20.10
N PRO A 79 -14.14 -4.53 -19.51
CA PRO A 79 -14.10 -4.28 -18.06
C PRO A 79 -15.39 -4.58 -17.29
N VAL A 80 -16.52 -4.68 -18.00
CA VAL A 80 -17.84 -5.14 -17.54
C VAL A 80 -17.77 -6.53 -16.91
N VAL A 81 -17.05 -7.45 -17.56
CA VAL A 81 -16.81 -8.83 -17.08
C VAL A 81 -16.18 -8.81 -15.70
N GLY A 82 -15.14 -8.00 -15.57
CA GLY A 82 -14.44 -7.88 -14.30
C GLY A 82 -15.28 -7.21 -13.21
N GLN A 83 -16.24 -6.33 -13.55
CA GLN A 83 -17.14 -5.74 -12.55
C GLN A 83 -18.20 -6.74 -12.07
N GLY A 84 -18.71 -7.59 -12.96
CA GLY A 84 -19.59 -8.71 -12.60
C GLY A 84 -18.92 -9.69 -11.66
N ILE A 85 -17.68 -10.09 -11.96
CA ILE A 85 -16.84 -10.94 -11.09
C ILE A 85 -16.68 -10.33 -9.70
N ILE A 86 -16.32 -9.05 -9.60
CA ILE A 86 -16.15 -8.38 -8.30
C ILE A 86 -17.48 -8.26 -7.54
N ALA A 87 -18.60 -8.02 -8.23
CA ALA A 87 -19.91 -8.00 -7.59
C ALA A 87 -20.27 -9.37 -7.01
N VAL A 88 -20.10 -10.45 -7.78
CA VAL A 88 -20.33 -11.83 -7.30
C VAL A 88 -19.42 -12.17 -6.13
N LEU A 89 -18.13 -11.82 -6.21
CA LEU A 89 -17.17 -12.00 -5.12
C LEU A 89 -17.55 -11.23 -3.84
N ASN A 90 -18.02 -9.99 -3.98
CA ASN A 90 -18.47 -9.19 -2.85
C ASN A 90 -19.75 -9.75 -2.21
N LEU A 91 -20.65 -10.31 -3.01
CA LEU A 91 -21.87 -10.95 -2.53
C LEU A 91 -21.59 -12.30 -1.87
N ALA A 92 -20.58 -13.03 -2.37
CA ALA A 92 -20.14 -14.29 -1.81
C ALA A 92 -19.35 -14.12 -0.48
N ARG A 93 -19.09 -12.88 -0.02
CA ARG A 93 -18.25 -12.62 1.19
C ARG A 93 -18.64 -13.42 2.44
N THR A 94 -19.90 -13.85 2.54
CA THR A 94 -20.50 -14.56 3.67
C THR A 94 -20.43 -16.10 3.56
N ASN A 95 -19.90 -16.68 2.47
CA ASN A 95 -19.82 -18.13 2.28
C ASN A 95 -18.47 -18.56 1.69
N ASP A 96 -17.55 -19.01 2.55
CA ASP A 96 -16.17 -19.37 2.17
C ASP A 96 -16.08 -20.54 1.19
N VAL A 97 -17.02 -21.48 1.21
CA VAL A 97 -17.05 -22.62 0.29
C VAL A 97 -17.33 -22.14 -1.14
N LEU A 98 -18.34 -21.30 -1.32
CA LEU A 98 -18.70 -20.72 -2.61
C LEU A 98 -17.58 -19.81 -3.14
N ILE A 99 -16.91 -19.06 -2.26
CA ILE A 99 -15.74 -18.26 -2.64
C ILE A 99 -14.62 -19.16 -3.17
N GLY A 100 -14.29 -20.25 -2.48
CA GLY A 100 -13.23 -21.17 -2.91
C GLY A 100 -13.51 -21.76 -4.29
N GLN A 101 -14.74 -22.21 -4.53
CA GLN A 101 -15.18 -22.73 -5.83
C GLN A 101 -15.16 -21.67 -6.92
N PHE A 102 -15.62 -20.45 -6.62
CA PHE A 102 -15.59 -19.32 -7.53
C PHE A 102 -14.15 -19.00 -7.95
N VAL A 103 -13.25 -18.85 -6.99
CA VAL A 103 -11.84 -18.52 -7.22
C VAL A 103 -11.17 -19.60 -8.05
N ALA A 104 -11.40 -20.88 -7.71
CA ALA A 104 -10.85 -22.00 -8.46
C ALA A 104 -11.31 -21.99 -9.93
N SER A 105 -12.63 -21.88 -10.16
CA SER A 105 -13.20 -21.87 -11.51
C SER A 105 -12.77 -20.63 -12.30
N ALA A 106 -12.67 -19.47 -11.65
CA ALA A 106 -12.20 -18.24 -12.30
C ALA A 106 -10.72 -18.31 -12.68
N TYR A 107 -9.88 -19.05 -11.94
CA TYR A 107 -8.51 -19.36 -12.35
C TYR A 107 -8.47 -20.37 -13.51
N GLU A 108 -9.29 -21.43 -13.48
CA GLU A 108 -9.36 -22.44 -14.55
C GLU A 108 -9.84 -21.84 -15.88
N GLN A 109 -10.81 -20.93 -15.85
CA GLN A 109 -11.26 -20.20 -17.03
C GLN A 109 -10.34 -19.03 -17.39
N GLY A 110 -9.59 -18.52 -16.41
CA GLY A 110 -8.67 -17.39 -16.53
C GLY A 110 -7.57 -17.59 -17.56
N ASP A 111 -7.25 -18.83 -17.96
CA ASP A 111 -6.35 -19.12 -19.09
C ASP A 111 -6.76 -18.37 -20.36
N ARG A 112 -8.05 -18.04 -20.52
CA ARG A 112 -8.58 -17.26 -21.64
C ARG A 112 -8.58 -15.74 -21.42
N LEU A 113 -8.53 -15.26 -20.17
CA LEU A 113 -8.69 -13.84 -19.81
C LEU A 113 -7.72 -13.41 -18.68
N PRO A 114 -6.53 -12.86 -19.01
CA PRO A 114 -5.56 -12.38 -18.01
C PRO A 114 -6.12 -11.36 -17.00
N VAL A 115 -7.04 -10.50 -17.44
CA VAL A 115 -7.71 -9.50 -16.58
C VAL A 115 -8.51 -10.15 -15.45
N THR A 116 -9.15 -11.29 -15.73
CA THR A 116 -9.92 -12.04 -14.73
C THR A 116 -9.00 -12.60 -13.65
N ARG A 117 -7.85 -13.18 -14.04
CA ARG A 117 -6.83 -13.68 -13.09
C ARG A 117 -6.35 -12.56 -12.16
N ASN A 118 -5.98 -11.41 -12.72
CA ASN A 118 -5.53 -10.26 -11.93
C ASN A 118 -6.56 -9.79 -10.90
N ARG A 119 -7.85 -9.73 -11.29
CA ARG A 119 -8.93 -9.30 -10.40
C ARG A 119 -9.21 -10.30 -9.29
N VAL A 120 -9.24 -11.60 -9.62
CA VAL A 120 -9.43 -12.67 -8.64
C VAL A 120 -8.27 -12.67 -7.64
N ALA A 121 -7.03 -12.62 -8.13
CA ALA A 121 -5.86 -12.54 -7.27
C ALA A 121 -5.91 -11.31 -6.37
N SER A 122 -6.08 -10.11 -6.94
CA SER A 122 -6.18 -8.86 -6.18
C SER A 122 -7.26 -8.91 -5.10
N TRP A 123 -8.44 -9.45 -5.43
CA TRP A 123 -9.53 -9.60 -4.47
C TRP A 123 -9.18 -10.57 -3.35
N THR A 124 -8.60 -11.73 -3.65
CA THR A 124 -8.21 -12.72 -2.62
C THR A 124 -7.13 -12.18 -1.68
N LEU A 125 -6.10 -11.50 -2.22
CA LEU A 125 -5.05 -10.85 -1.41
C LEU A 125 -5.64 -9.74 -0.53
N THR A 126 -6.54 -8.92 -1.09
CA THR A 126 -7.20 -7.85 -0.35
C THR A 126 -8.07 -8.40 0.78
N ARG A 127 -8.85 -9.46 0.51
CA ARG A 127 -9.67 -10.13 1.53
C ARG A 127 -8.80 -10.66 2.67
N ALA A 128 -7.70 -11.35 2.36
CA ALA A 128 -6.78 -11.86 3.37
C ALA A 128 -6.16 -10.73 4.21
N THR A 129 -5.77 -9.64 3.55
CA THR A 129 -5.25 -8.42 4.20
C THR A 129 -6.28 -7.80 5.14
N ASP A 130 -7.51 -7.57 4.66
CA ASP A 130 -8.59 -6.97 5.45
C ASP A 130 -9.02 -7.88 6.63
N ALA A 131 -8.85 -9.20 6.50
CA ALA A 131 -9.09 -10.18 7.55
C ALA A 131 -7.90 -10.39 8.52
N ALA A 132 -6.77 -9.70 8.30
CA ALA A 132 -5.51 -9.92 9.01
C ALA A 132 -5.03 -11.39 8.99
N ASP A 133 -5.31 -12.11 7.90
CA ASP A 133 -4.95 -13.52 7.71
C ASP A 133 -3.67 -13.66 6.89
N ALA A 134 -2.53 -13.73 7.58
CA ALA A 134 -1.22 -13.86 6.95
C ALA A 134 -1.07 -15.16 6.15
N GLY A 135 -1.57 -16.28 6.70
CA GLY A 135 -1.53 -17.58 6.03
C GLY A 135 -2.37 -17.58 4.74
N GLY A 136 -3.55 -16.97 4.79
CA GLY A 136 -4.39 -16.72 3.62
C GLY A 136 -3.70 -15.83 2.59
N PHE A 137 -3.01 -14.76 3.01
CA PHE A 137 -2.27 -13.87 2.12
C PHE A 137 -1.11 -14.57 1.40
N ILE A 138 -0.32 -15.36 2.13
CA ILE A 138 0.76 -16.19 1.59
C ILE A 138 0.21 -17.19 0.57
N LYS A 139 -0.84 -17.92 0.94
CA LYS A 139 -1.48 -18.92 0.08
C LYS A 139 -2.05 -18.28 -1.19
N ALA A 140 -2.75 -17.16 -1.06
CA ALA A 140 -3.37 -16.46 -2.18
C ALA A 140 -2.31 -15.93 -3.16
N THR A 141 -1.23 -15.33 -2.65
CA THR A 141 -0.12 -14.83 -3.47
C THR A 141 0.57 -15.98 -4.22
N ARG A 142 0.88 -17.08 -3.51
CA ARG A 142 1.48 -18.27 -4.14
C ARG A 142 0.59 -18.84 -5.24
N THR A 143 -0.70 -18.99 -4.96
CA THR A 143 -1.68 -19.47 -5.93
C THR A 143 -1.73 -18.56 -7.16
N ALA A 144 -1.70 -17.25 -6.97
CA ALA A 144 -1.70 -16.31 -8.09
C ALA A 144 -0.47 -16.44 -8.98
N ILE A 145 0.72 -16.61 -8.37
CA ILE A 145 1.98 -16.85 -9.09
C ILE A 145 1.93 -18.18 -9.86
N GLU A 146 1.53 -19.27 -9.20
CA GLU A 146 1.40 -20.61 -9.81
C GLU A 146 0.40 -20.64 -10.98
N ARG A 147 -0.63 -19.80 -10.94
CA ARG A 147 -1.64 -19.64 -12.00
C ARG A 147 -1.23 -18.64 -13.09
N GLY A 148 0.02 -18.18 -13.07
CA GLY A 148 0.57 -17.28 -14.08
C GLY A 148 -0.05 -15.90 -14.08
N THR A 149 -0.48 -15.41 -12.91
CA THR A 149 -0.94 -14.02 -12.77
C THR A 149 0.26 -13.08 -12.94
N PRO A 150 0.22 -12.13 -13.89
CA PRO A 150 1.29 -11.16 -14.07
C PRO A 150 1.63 -10.41 -12.77
N ALA A 151 2.93 -10.27 -12.48
CA ALA A 151 3.42 -9.66 -11.24
C ALA A 151 3.06 -8.17 -11.13
N ASP A 152 2.87 -7.47 -12.25
CA ASP A 152 2.39 -6.08 -12.28
C ASP A 152 0.96 -5.95 -11.77
N GLY A 153 0.08 -6.88 -12.17
CA GLY A 153 -1.31 -6.98 -11.72
C GLY A 153 -1.45 -7.34 -10.24
N LEU A 154 -0.39 -7.85 -9.60
CA LEU A 154 -0.37 -8.21 -8.17
C LEU A 154 0.15 -7.10 -7.27
N TYR A 155 0.95 -6.17 -7.80
CA TYR A 155 1.76 -5.26 -6.97
C TYR A 155 0.93 -4.46 -5.96
N ALA A 156 -0.18 -3.84 -6.40
CA ALA A 156 -0.98 -2.99 -5.53
C ALA A 156 -1.65 -3.76 -4.37
N ALA A 157 -2.15 -4.98 -4.63
CA ALA A 157 -2.76 -5.81 -3.59
C ALA A 157 -1.70 -6.44 -2.67
N PHE A 158 -0.57 -6.86 -3.24
CA PHE A 158 0.54 -7.42 -2.50
C PHE A 158 1.16 -6.38 -1.56
N SER A 159 1.50 -5.18 -2.06
CA SER A 159 2.16 -4.13 -1.26
C SER A 159 1.28 -3.64 -0.10
N LYS A 160 -0.04 -3.54 -0.30
CA LYS A 160 -1.00 -3.23 0.77
C LYS A 160 -0.93 -4.26 1.90
N GLY A 161 -0.89 -5.55 1.58
CA GLY A 161 -0.80 -6.63 2.58
C GLY A 161 0.58 -6.75 3.21
N PHE A 162 1.64 -6.56 2.40
CA PHE A 162 3.03 -6.73 2.78
C PHE A 162 3.39 -5.98 4.07
N TYR A 163 3.20 -4.66 4.10
CA TYR A 163 3.57 -3.85 5.28
C TYR A 163 2.71 -4.17 6.50
N GLY A 164 1.45 -4.60 6.29
CA GLY A 164 0.57 -5.02 7.37
C GLY A 164 1.01 -6.32 8.04
N PHE A 165 1.64 -7.23 7.30
CA PHE A 165 2.03 -8.56 7.78
C PHE A 165 3.50 -8.66 8.18
N ILE A 166 4.42 -8.03 7.45
CA ILE A 166 5.86 -8.20 7.68
C ILE A 166 6.27 -7.77 9.10
N GLU A 167 5.61 -6.76 9.68
CA GLU A 167 5.87 -6.33 11.06
C GLU A 167 5.20 -7.21 12.11
N LYS A 168 3.99 -7.72 11.83
CA LYS A 168 3.09 -8.29 12.86
C LYS A 168 3.09 -9.81 12.94
N THR A 169 3.69 -10.48 11.96
CA THR A 169 3.70 -11.94 11.85
C THR A 169 4.97 -12.56 12.42
N GLY A 170 4.94 -13.88 12.66
CA GLY A 170 6.11 -14.62 13.13
C GLY A 170 7.16 -14.83 12.02
N ASP A 171 8.37 -15.21 12.41
CA ASP A 171 9.52 -15.31 11.49
C ASP A 171 9.28 -16.26 10.31
N GLY A 172 8.49 -17.34 10.50
CA GLY A 172 8.11 -18.25 9.42
C GLY A 172 7.26 -17.59 8.33
N ASP A 173 6.25 -16.82 8.72
CA ASP A 173 5.39 -16.09 7.77
C ASP A 173 6.16 -14.95 7.10
N ARG A 174 7.00 -14.23 7.86
CA ARG A 174 7.89 -13.19 7.30
C ARG A 174 8.81 -13.75 6.22
N ALA A 175 9.47 -14.87 6.50
CA ALA A 175 10.33 -15.54 5.54
C ALA A 175 9.56 -15.96 4.27
N ALA A 176 8.35 -16.51 4.43
CA ALA A 176 7.49 -16.88 3.30
C ALA A 176 7.06 -15.66 2.46
N ILE A 177 6.72 -14.54 3.10
CA ILE A 177 6.37 -13.29 2.41
C ILE A 177 7.59 -12.74 1.63
N MET A 178 8.78 -12.77 2.23
CA MET A 178 10.01 -12.32 1.57
C MET A 178 10.41 -13.21 0.38
N ASP A 179 10.18 -14.52 0.46
CA ASP A 179 10.39 -15.45 -0.65
C ASP A 179 9.44 -15.16 -1.84
N LEU A 180 8.16 -14.91 -1.56
CA LEU A 180 7.17 -14.51 -2.57
C LEU A 180 7.56 -13.18 -3.22
N LEU A 181 7.99 -12.20 -2.43
CA LEU A 181 8.47 -10.91 -2.91
C LEU A 181 9.70 -11.07 -3.82
N GLY A 182 10.65 -11.92 -3.43
CA GLY A 182 11.81 -12.27 -4.24
C GLY A 182 11.42 -12.92 -5.58
N THR A 183 10.37 -13.75 -5.59
CA THR A 183 9.82 -14.37 -6.79
C THR A 183 9.18 -13.32 -7.71
N LEU A 184 8.29 -12.47 -7.18
CA LEU A 184 7.61 -11.42 -7.94
C LEU A 184 8.59 -10.44 -8.59
N ARG A 185 9.64 -10.03 -7.85
CA ARG A 185 10.69 -9.12 -8.34
C ARG A 185 11.45 -9.66 -9.55
N LYS A 186 11.60 -10.99 -9.64
CA LYS A 186 12.36 -11.68 -10.69
C LYS A 186 11.49 -12.04 -11.90
N ALA A 187 10.22 -11.65 -11.92
CA ALA A 187 9.35 -11.88 -13.08
C ALA A 187 9.98 -11.27 -14.37
N PRO A 188 9.99 -12.02 -15.49
CA PRO A 188 10.69 -11.63 -16.70
C PRO A 188 10.11 -10.36 -17.33
N ASP A 189 8.78 -10.26 -17.39
CA ASP A 189 8.07 -9.17 -18.09
C ASP A 189 7.76 -7.95 -17.19
N LEU A 190 8.43 -7.86 -16.04
CA LEU A 190 8.19 -6.78 -15.09
C LEU A 190 8.85 -5.48 -15.57
N ALA A 191 8.06 -4.43 -15.73
CA ALA A 191 8.54 -3.08 -16.03
C ALA A 191 9.54 -2.61 -14.97
N ASP A 192 10.57 -1.85 -15.37
CA ASP A 192 11.65 -1.42 -14.47
C ASP A 192 11.14 -0.61 -13.27
N SER A 193 10.12 0.22 -13.44
CA SER A 193 9.50 0.96 -12.34
C SER A 193 8.93 0.04 -11.26
N LEU A 194 8.25 -1.04 -11.66
CA LEU A 194 7.71 -2.03 -10.74
C LEU A 194 8.79 -2.96 -10.19
N ARG A 195 9.84 -3.24 -10.97
CA ARG A 195 11.02 -3.97 -10.49
C ARG A 195 11.72 -3.21 -9.37
N GLY A 196 11.87 -1.89 -9.55
CA GLY A 196 12.33 -0.96 -8.52
C GLY A 196 11.44 -0.97 -7.29
N ALA A 197 10.11 -0.92 -7.48
CA ALA A 197 9.15 -0.91 -6.38
C ALA A 197 9.18 -2.22 -5.55
N TYR A 198 9.25 -3.39 -6.19
CA TYR A 198 9.41 -4.66 -5.48
C TYR A 198 10.80 -4.78 -4.81
N ALA A 199 11.85 -4.21 -5.42
CA ALA A 199 13.17 -4.15 -4.80
C ALA A 199 13.19 -3.26 -3.55
N ALA A 200 12.51 -2.10 -3.58
CA ALA A 200 12.33 -1.23 -2.42
C ALA A 200 11.55 -1.94 -1.30
N ALA A 201 10.44 -2.61 -1.62
CA ALA A 201 9.72 -3.41 -0.62
C ALA A 201 10.61 -4.52 -0.02
N ALA A 202 11.46 -5.15 -0.83
CA ALA A 202 12.37 -6.19 -0.36
C ALA A 202 13.46 -5.63 0.56
N LEU A 203 13.94 -4.42 0.28
CA LEU A 203 14.84 -3.69 1.18
C LEU A 203 14.16 -3.42 2.51
N ASP A 204 12.95 -2.85 2.51
CA ASP A 204 12.19 -2.54 3.72
C ASP A 204 11.96 -3.80 4.56
N GLY A 205 11.52 -4.89 3.94
CA GLY A 205 11.32 -6.17 4.63
C GLY A 205 12.60 -6.72 5.25
N ALA A 206 13.72 -6.65 4.52
CA ALA A 206 15.01 -7.07 5.04
C ALA A 206 15.48 -6.18 6.21
N PHE A 207 15.23 -4.86 6.16
CA PHE A 207 15.48 -3.95 7.30
C PHE A 207 14.63 -4.33 8.52
N ILE A 208 13.33 -4.58 8.34
CA ILE A 208 12.41 -4.97 9.43
C ILE A 208 12.85 -6.29 10.07
N MET A 209 13.35 -7.23 9.27
CA MET A 209 13.85 -8.52 9.73
C MET A 209 15.29 -8.48 10.24
N ASN A 210 15.95 -7.31 10.23
CA ASN A 210 17.38 -7.16 10.53
C ASN A 210 18.30 -8.05 9.66
N ASP A 211 17.90 -8.38 8.43
CA ASP A 211 18.71 -9.11 7.46
C ASP A 211 19.53 -8.15 6.59
N PHE A 212 20.53 -7.52 7.21
CA PHE A 212 21.37 -6.52 6.53
C PHE A 212 22.27 -7.13 5.45
N LYS A 213 22.47 -8.45 5.44
CA LYS A 213 23.14 -9.14 4.34
C LYS A 213 22.29 -9.11 3.07
N THR A 214 21.00 -9.40 3.21
CA THR A 214 20.05 -9.24 2.10
C THR A 214 19.94 -7.79 1.67
N VAL A 215 19.86 -6.83 2.61
CA VAL A 215 19.86 -5.40 2.26
C VAL A 215 21.08 -5.05 1.40
N LYS A 216 22.28 -5.42 1.84
CA LYS A 216 23.53 -5.17 1.10
C LYS A 216 23.48 -5.78 -0.30
N ALA A 217 23.06 -7.03 -0.41
CA ALA A 217 22.99 -7.73 -1.69
C ALA A 217 22.03 -7.04 -2.68
N ILE A 218 20.92 -6.45 -2.20
CA ILE A 218 19.99 -5.71 -3.04
C ILE A 218 20.59 -4.37 -3.47
N VAL A 219 21.23 -3.64 -2.55
CA VAL A 219 21.87 -2.35 -2.87
C VAL A 219 23.02 -2.53 -3.85
N ASP A 220 23.89 -3.53 -3.63
CA ASP A 220 25.02 -3.84 -4.54
C ASP A 220 24.55 -4.20 -5.95
N ALA A 221 23.40 -4.86 -6.08
CA ALA A 221 22.81 -5.20 -7.37
C ALA A 221 22.17 -4.00 -8.10
N GLY A 222 21.96 -2.89 -7.38
CA GLY A 222 21.23 -1.73 -7.87
C GLY A 222 19.71 -1.90 -7.80
N VAL A 223 19.03 -0.78 -7.54
CA VAL A 223 17.57 -0.70 -7.51
C VAL A 223 17.11 0.16 -8.68
N PRO A 224 16.37 -0.40 -9.66
CA PRO A 224 15.87 0.37 -10.79
C PRO A 224 15.05 1.57 -10.34
N GLY A 225 15.23 2.72 -11.01
CA GLY A 225 14.52 3.97 -10.71
C GLY A 225 15.15 4.81 -9.60
N TYR A 226 16.25 4.37 -8.99
CA TYR A 226 17.01 5.13 -7.99
C TYR A 226 18.42 5.44 -8.51
N ASP A 227 18.98 6.56 -8.03
CA ASP A 227 20.30 7.03 -8.43
C ASP A 227 21.42 6.55 -7.49
N GLU A 228 22.68 6.78 -7.91
CA GLU A 228 23.86 6.38 -7.16
C GLU A 228 23.93 7.05 -5.77
N ALA A 229 23.42 8.28 -5.64
CA ALA A 229 23.39 8.98 -4.37
C ALA A 229 22.48 8.27 -3.35
N TRP A 230 21.30 7.84 -3.81
CA TRP A 230 20.37 7.03 -3.03
C TRP A 230 20.97 5.67 -2.65
N HIS A 231 21.62 4.98 -3.59
CA HIS A 231 22.29 3.69 -3.28
C HIS A 231 23.41 3.86 -2.26
N ALA A 232 24.23 4.91 -2.39
CA ALA A 232 25.33 5.18 -1.47
C ALA A 232 24.83 5.45 -0.05
N GLU A 233 23.77 6.25 0.09
CA GLU A 233 23.16 6.52 1.38
C GLU A 233 22.60 5.26 2.05
N LEU A 234 21.85 4.46 1.30
CA LEU A 234 21.26 3.23 1.83
C LEU A 234 22.34 2.20 2.19
N SER A 235 23.41 2.14 1.39
CA SER A 235 24.57 1.29 1.64
C SER A 235 25.24 1.64 2.96
N GLU A 236 25.51 2.92 3.24
CA GLU A 236 26.14 3.35 4.50
C GLU A 236 25.33 2.90 5.71
N LYS A 237 24.00 3.10 5.69
CA LYS A 237 23.11 2.68 6.77
C LYS A 237 23.08 1.15 6.91
N ALA A 238 22.93 0.42 5.82
CA ALA A 238 22.91 -1.05 5.82
C ALA A 238 24.21 -1.63 6.37
N MET A 239 25.35 -1.09 5.93
CA MET A 239 26.68 -1.52 6.36
C MET A 239 26.95 -1.16 7.81
N ALA A 240 26.43 -0.04 8.31
CA ALA A 240 26.54 0.32 9.73
C ALA A 240 25.87 -0.73 10.61
N HIS A 241 24.64 -1.12 10.25
CA HIS A 241 23.92 -2.17 10.97
C HIS A 241 24.57 -3.55 10.85
N LEU A 242 25.09 -3.91 9.67
CA LEU A 242 25.83 -5.16 9.49
C LEU A 242 27.11 -5.18 10.34
N ALA A 243 27.86 -4.07 10.39
CA ALA A 243 29.05 -3.96 11.24
C ALA A 243 28.71 -4.16 12.73
N LEU A 244 27.57 -3.65 13.21
CA LEU A 244 27.10 -3.93 14.58
C LEU A 244 26.82 -5.41 14.80
N GLN A 245 26.11 -6.07 13.89
CA GLN A 245 25.81 -7.51 13.99
C GLN A 245 27.08 -8.37 14.03
N GLU A 246 28.15 -7.89 13.39
CA GLU A 246 29.45 -8.57 13.34
C GLU A 246 30.40 -8.14 14.47
N GLY A 247 29.93 -7.36 15.44
CA GLY A 247 30.74 -6.95 16.60
C GLY A 247 31.82 -5.91 16.27
N ARG A 248 31.59 -5.07 15.26
CA ARG A 248 32.51 -3.99 14.82
C ARG A 248 31.92 -2.60 15.13
N PRO A 249 31.80 -2.20 16.41
CA PRO A 249 31.08 -0.99 16.82
C PRO A 249 31.70 0.30 16.29
N GLU A 250 33.03 0.42 16.26
CA GLU A 250 33.70 1.65 15.80
C GLU A 250 33.46 1.91 14.31
N GLU A 251 33.47 0.84 13.49
CA GLU A 251 33.14 0.94 12.08
C GLU A 251 31.68 1.30 11.85
N ALA A 252 30.76 0.68 12.61
CA ALA A 252 29.36 1.03 12.57
C ALA A 252 29.13 2.52 12.88
N ILE A 253 29.82 3.04 13.90
CA ILE A 253 29.74 4.47 14.28
C ILE A 253 30.25 5.36 13.16
N ALA A 254 31.39 5.04 12.55
CA ALA A 254 31.92 5.82 11.42
C ALA A 254 30.94 5.84 10.24
N LEU A 255 30.24 4.75 9.97
CA LEU A 255 29.21 4.67 8.94
C LEU A 255 27.94 5.45 9.31
N PHE A 256 27.48 5.38 10.56
CA PHE A 256 26.36 6.20 11.03
C PHE A 256 26.68 7.71 10.99
N GLN A 257 27.92 8.10 11.29
CA GLN A 257 28.36 9.50 11.18
C GLN A 257 28.30 10.01 9.74
N LYS A 258 28.77 9.20 8.76
CA LYS A 258 28.61 9.54 7.33
C LYS A 258 27.14 9.68 6.93
N HIS A 259 26.29 8.77 7.42
CA HIS A 259 24.85 8.86 7.18
C HIS A 259 24.25 10.15 7.77
N ILE A 260 24.63 10.53 9.01
CA ILE A 260 24.24 11.79 9.64
C ILE A 260 24.66 13.01 8.80
N GLU A 261 25.89 13.02 8.29
CA GLU A 261 26.39 14.11 7.42
C GLU A 261 25.53 14.28 6.16
N ARG A 262 25.09 13.17 5.55
CA ARG A 262 24.18 13.20 4.39
C ARG A 262 22.78 13.68 4.77
N VAL A 263 22.22 13.14 5.85
CA VAL A 263 20.90 13.53 6.37
C VAL A 263 20.85 15.02 6.68
N ALA A 264 21.92 15.58 7.26
CA ALA A 264 22.00 16.99 7.60
C ALA A 264 21.95 17.92 6.38
N ALA A 265 22.22 17.41 5.17
CA ALA A 265 22.11 18.16 3.93
C ALA A 265 20.70 18.13 3.32
N TRP A 266 19.78 17.34 3.87
CA TRP A 266 18.40 17.25 3.38
C TRP A 266 17.62 18.52 3.67
N LYS A 267 16.83 18.94 2.67
CA LYS A 267 15.96 20.11 2.76
C LYS A 267 14.50 19.75 3.04
N GLU A 268 14.13 18.52 2.76
CA GLU A 268 12.77 18.02 2.86
C GLU A 268 12.69 16.93 3.94
N PRO A 269 11.55 16.83 4.65
CA PRO A 269 11.29 15.73 5.57
C PRO A 269 11.36 14.36 4.89
N VAL A 270 11.67 13.32 5.67
CA VAL A 270 11.66 11.93 5.19
C VAL A 270 10.27 11.35 5.34
N ILE A 271 9.75 10.70 4.30
CA ILE A 271 8.51 9.93 4.44
C ILE A 271 8.81 8.61 5.16
N ASN A 272 8.19 8.39 6.32
CA ASN A 272 8.23 7.09 6.98
C ASN A 272 7.44 6.08 6.12
N PRO A 273 8.07 5.02 5.58
CA PRO A 273 7.41 4.09 4.66
C PRO A 273 6.29 3.28 5.31
N MET A 274 6.29 3.13 6.65
CA MET A 274 5.27 2.38 7.39
C MET A 274 4.01 3.21 7.65
N THR A 275 4.17 4.51 7.91
CA THR A 275 3.05 5.39 8.29
C THR A 275 2.64 6.34 7.18
N GLY A 276 3.48 6.52 6.15
CA GLY A 276 3.33 7.52 5.11
C GLY A 276 3.50 8.97 5.59
N ARG A 277 3.90 9.19 6.84
CA ARG A 277 4.02 10.54 7.43
C ARG A 277 5.42 11.12 7.22
N PRO A 278 5.54 12.45 7.00
CA PRO A 278 6.82 13.13 6.99
C PRO A 278 7.42 13.18 8.39
N VAL A 279 8.69 12.81 8.51
CA VAL A 279 9.51 12.89 9.72
C VAL A 279 10.51 14.02 9.52
N PRO A 280 10.56 15.03 10.41
CA PRO A 280 11.52 16.12 10.30
C PRO A 280 12.97 15.61 10.28
N THR A 281 13.83 16.24 9.50
CA THR A 281 15.26 15.91 9.39
C THR A 281 15.93 15.86 10.76
N GLU A 282 15.61 16.81 11.64
CA GLU A 282 16.15 16.90 13.00
C GLU A 282 15.76 15.69 13.85
N ALA A 283 14.56 15.13 13.68
CA ALA A 283 14.20 13.90 14.38
C ALA A 283 15.07 12.72 13.89
N VAL A 284 15.30 12.62 12.57
CA VAL A 284 16.19 11.61 11.98
C VAL A 284 17.62 11.72 12.51
N LEU A 285 18.15 12.94 12.62
CA LEU A 285 19.46 13.20 13.21
C LEU A 285 19.49 12.78 14.70
N GLY A 286 18.45 13.11 15.46
CA GLY A 286 18.30 12.70 16.87
C GLY A 286 18.32 11.18 17.06
N PHE A 287 17.60 10.44 16.21
CA PHE A 287 17.60 8.97 16.23
C PHE A 287 18.98 8.37 16.01
N ASN A 288 19.73 8.89 15.03
CA ASN A 288 21.05 8.37 14.70
C ASN A 288 22.10 8.74 15.76
N GLU A 289 22.08 9.96 16.30
CA GLU A 289 22.99 10.35 17.39
C GLU A 289 22.72 9.59 18.68
N LYS A 290 21.45 9.35 19.01
CA LYS A 290 21.08 8.50 20.16
C LYS A 290 21.65 7.10 19.98
N ARG A 291 21.48 6.50 18.80
CA ARG A 291 22.06 5.19 18.47
C ARG A 291 23.59 5.16 18.60
N ILE A 292 24.29 6.20 18.13
CA ILE A 292 25.75 6.30 18.31
C ILE A 292 26.10 6.34 19.81
N GLY A 293 25.33 7.08 20.61
CA GLY A 293 25.47 7.10 22.06
C GLY A 293 25.26 5.72 22.69
N ASP A 294 24.23 5.00 22.27
CA ASP A 294 23.91 3.64 22.75
C ASP A 294 25.06 2.67 22.41
N ILE A 295 25.61 2.76 21.18
CA ILE A 295 26.75 1.93 20.77
C ILE A 295 27.98 2.25 21.61
N TRP A 296 28.35 3.53 21.75
CA TRP A 296 29.50 3.91 22.59
C TRP A 296 29.32 3.53 24.04
N GLY A 297 28.11 3.62 24.58
CA GLY A 297 27.79 3.22 25.95
C GLY A 297 28.01 1.72 26.21
N GLY A 298 28.00 0.90 25.16
CA GLY A 298 28.36 -0.52 25.22
C GLY A 298 29.86 -0.80 25.08
N VAL A 299 30.70 0.20 24.76
CA VAL A 299 32.15 0.03 24.59
C VAL A 299 32.88 0.51 25.85
N PRO A 300 33.64 -0.36 26.55
CA PRO A 300 34.35 0.01 27.78
C PRO A 300 35.31 1.19 27.57
N GLY A 301 35.25 2.19 28.47
CA GLY A 301 36.15 3.35 28.44
C GLY A 301 35.78 4.43 27.42
N ARG A 302 34.59 4.36 26.82
CA ARG A 302 34.08 5.33 25.83
C ARG A 302 32.87 6.13 26.35
N GLU A 303 32.77 6.29 27.66
CA GLU A 303 31.64 6.95 28.33
C GLU A 303 31.54 8.43 27.94
N ALA A 304 32.68 9.09 27.70
CA ALA A 304 32.73 10.48 27.27
C ALA A 304 32.14 10.67 25.86
N GLU A 305 32.45 9.77 24.93
CA GLU A 305 31.90 9.77 23.58
C GLU A 305 30.40 9.45 23.56
N ALA A 306 29.97 8.49 24.38
CA ALA A 306 28.54 8.20 24.56
C ALA A 306 27.80 9.44 25.06
N ALA A 307 28.30 10.09 26.11
CA ALA A 307 27.77 11.34 26.65
C ALA A 307 27.72 12.47 25.61
N ALA A 308 28.75 12.59 24.76
CA ALA A 308 28.78 13.59 23.70
C ALA A 308 27.70 13.34 22.63
N ALA A 309 27.51 12.09 22.22
CA ALA A 309 26.47 11.71 21.26
C ALA A 309 25.06 11.92 21.83
N TYR A 310 24.82 11.52 23.09
CA TYR A 310 23.54 11.79 23.75
C TYR A 310 23.22 13.29 23.85
N ARG A 311 24.21 14.16 24.11
CA ARG A 311 23.98 15.62 24.09
C ARG A 311 23.52 16.10 22.71
N ARG A 312 24.17 15.65 21.63
CA ARG A 312 23.76 15.99 20.25
C ARG A 312 22.37 15.45 19.92
N ALA A 313 22.06 14.21 20.32
CA ALA A 313 20.74 13.63 20.15
C ALA A 313 19.64 14.47 20.80
N ARG A 314 19.84 14.90 22.06
CA ARG A 314 18.89 15.79 22.76
C ARG A 314 18.70 17.11 22.04
N GLN A 315 19.78 17.73 21.57
CA GLN A 315 19.71 18.99 20.82
C GLN A 315 18.86 18.84 19.56
N HIS A 316 19.06 17.77 18.79
CA HIS A 316 18.28 17.50 17.59
C HIS A 316 16.80 17.24 17.88
N TYR A 317 16.47 16.44 18.89
CA TYR A 317 15.07 16.24 19.27
C TYR A 317 14.40 17.53 19.76
N GLN A 318 15.11 18.38 20.50
CA GLN A 318 14.58 19.69 20.90
C GLN A 318 14.30 20.60 19.69
N GLN A 319 15.18 20.58 18.68
CA GLN A 319 14.95 21.30 17.42
C GLN A 319 13.73 20.74 16.66
N ALA A 320 13.61 19.41 16.58
CA ALA A 320 12.47 18.76 15.95
C ALA A 320 11.15 19.15 16.63
N LEU A 321 11.08 19.07 17.96
CA LEU A 321 9.90 19.43 18.76
C LEU A 321 9.49 20.89 18.56
N ALA A 322 10.45 21.81 18.37
CA ALA A 322 10.15 23.22 18.11
C ALA A 322 9.48 23.47 16.75
N SER A 323 9.66 22.57 15.78
CA SER A 323 9.04 22.66 14.45
C SER A 323 7.73 21.89 14.29
N LEU A 324 7.40 21.02 15.26
CA LEU A 324 6.24 20.14 15.19
C LEU A 324 5.04 20.72 15.93
N ASP A 325 3.82 20.40 15.48
CA ASP A 325 2.59 20.69 16.23
C ASP A 325 2.55 19.81 17.49
N PRO A 326 2.43 20.37 18.71
CA PRO A 326 2.31 19.61 19.95
C PRO A 326 1.18 18.58 19.99
N ALA A 327 0.14 18.75 19.18
CA ALA A 327 -0.95 17.78 19.06
C ALA A 327 -0.66 16.66 18.05
N SER A 328 0.44 16.74 17.29
CA SER A 328 0.78 15.75 16.26
C SER A 328 1.33 14.45 16.88
N PRO A 329 1.06 13.29 16.24
CA PRO A 329 1.69 12.03 16.64
C PRO A 329 3.22 12.06 16.57
N ASP A 330 3.79 12.81 15.63
CA ASP A 330 5.24 12.91 15.44
C ASP A 330 5.90 13.72 16.56
N TYR A 331 5.22 14.73 17.11
CA TYR A 331 5.65 15.42 18.33
C TYR A 331 5.68 14.45 19.53
N ALA A 332 4.61 13.66 19.72
CA ALA A 332 4.55 12.70 20.81
C ALA A 332 5.67 11.64 20.72
N GLU A 333 5.99 11.20 19.51
CA GLU A 333 7.10 10.28 19.25
C GLU A 333 8.46 10.92 19.56
N ALA A 334 8.74 12.11 19.03
CA ALA A 334 10.00 12.82 19.29
C ALA A 334 10.20 13.14 20.78
N ALA A 335 9.11 13.48 21.50
CA ALA A 335 9.15 13.77 22.93
C ALA A 335 9.49 12.50 23.74
N ARG A 336 8.86 11.37 23.41
CA ARG A 336 9.16 10.07 24.01
C ARG A 336 10.61 9.66 23.77
N GLU A 337 11.11 9.89 22.57
CA GLU A 337 12.50 9.54 22.23
C GLU A 337 13.51 10.45 22.94
N LEU A 338 13.22 11.74 23.09
CA LEU A 338 14.01 12.67 23.91
C LEU A 338 14.06 12.23 25.38
N GLU A 339 12.93 11.82 25.94
CA GLU A 339 12.85 11.29 27.31
C GLU A 339 13.69 10.01 27.47
N ALA A 340 13.70 9.16 26.44
CA ALA A 340 14.50 7.94 26.41
C ALA A 340 16.02 8.17 26.21
N VAL A 341 16.45 9.37 25.84
CA VAL A 341 17.89 9.67 25.78
C VAL A 341 18.44 9.72 27.21
N PRO A 342 19.54 9.00 27.54
CA PRO A 342 20.17 9.09 28.85
C PRO A 342 20.50 10.53 29.27
N ALA A 343 20.26 10.84 30.54
CA ALA A 343 20.69 12.10 31.12
C ALA A 343 22.23 12.10 31.20
N VAL A 344 22.85 13.16 30.67
CA VAL A 344 24.29 13.31 30.72
C VAL A 344 24.64 14.09 31.98
N VAL A 345 25.17 13.40 32.99
CA VAL A 345 25.70 14.05 34.20
C VAL A 345 26.94 14.83 33.79
N GLN A 346 26.94 16.14 34.09
CA GLN A 346 28.04 17.05 33.77
C GLN A 346 29.26 16.81 34.63
#